data_AF-A0AAE3GBY0-F1
#
_entry.id   AF-A0AAE3GBY0-F1
#
_cell.length_a   1.000
_cell.length_b   1.000
_cell.length_c   1.000
_cell.angle_alpha   90.00
_cell.angle_beta   90.00
_cell.angle_gamma   90.00
#
_symmetry.space_group_name_H-M   'P 1'
#
loop_
_entity.id
_entity.type
_entity.pdbx_description
1 polymer ?
#
loop_
_entity_poly.entity_id
_entity_poly.type
_entity_poly.pdbx_seq_one_letter_code
_entity_poly.pdbx_strand_id
1 'polypeptide(L)' 'MTDIPPLPGTWWAYYTDQAGRRAVLTIAVAGRHLVLTTAAGAQLRLTATEAAMLLENLECATGQLR' A
#
# COMPACT_ATOMS: atom_id res chain seq x y z
N MET A 1 0.28 -22.08 -4.27
CA MET A 1 0.60 -20.74 -4.81
C MET A 1 2.09 -20.60 -4.72
N THR A 2 2.78 -20.60 -5.86
CA THR A 2 4.22 -20.37 -5.92
C THR A 2 4.47 -18.90 -5.58
N ASP A 3 5.18 -18.64 -4.50
CA ASP A 3 5.68 -17.30 -4.16
C ASP A 3 6.68 -16.88 -5.23
N ILE A 4 6.18 -16.20 -6.27
CA ILE A 4 7.04 -15.48 -7.20
C ILE A 4 7.65 -14.34 -6.36
N PRO A 5 8.99 -14.26 -6.25
CA PRO A 5 9.60 -13.18 -5.50
C PRO A 5 9.14 -11.84 -6.08
N PRO A 6 8.73 -10.88 -5.23
CA PRO A 6 8.29 -9.58 -5.72
C PRO A 6 9.40 -8.94 -6.55
N LEU A 7 9.01 -8.26 -7.63
CA LEU A 7 9.96 -7.50 -8.45
C LEU A 7 10.74 -6.53 -7.57
N PRO A 8 12.03 -6.25 -7.87
CA PRO A 8 12.81 -5.26 -7.13
C PRO A 8 12.05 -3.94 -6.97
N GLY A 9 12.00 -3.41 -5.74
CA GLY A 9 11.22 -2.20 -5.44
C GLY A 9 9.72 -2.44 -5.26
N THR A 10 9.32 -3.68 -4.95
CA THR A 10 7.94 -4.04 -4.60
C THR A 10 7.85 -4.60 -3.19
N TRP A 11 6.88 -4.13 -2.41
CA TRP A 11 6.54 -4.61 -1.07
C TRP A 11 5.07 -4.96 -1.02
N TRP A 12 4.69 -5.87 -0.13
CA TRP A 12 3.29 -6.20 0.09
C TRP A 12 3.07 -6.68 1.52
N ALA A 13 1.84 -6.53 2.01
CA ALA A 13 1.41 -7.11 3.27
C ALA A 13 -0.06 -7.51 3.21
N TYR A 14 -0.45 -8.37 4.15
CA TYR A 14 -1.83 -8.78 4.32
C TYR A 14 -2.53 -7.92 5.37
N TYR A 15 -3.76 -7.56 5.07
CA TYR A 15 -4.65 -6.74 5.91
C TYR A 15 -6.00 -7.42 6.02
N THR A 16 -6.86 -6.90 6.90
CA THR A 16 -8.25 -7.36 7.04
C THR A 16 -9.17 -6.26 6.53
N ASP A 17 -10.06 -6.58 5.61
CA ASP A 17 -11.08 -5.64 5.12
C ASP A 17 -12.21 -5.44 6.15
N GLN A 18 -13.14 -4.54 5.87
CA GLN A 18 -14.28 -4.26 6.74
C GLN A 18 -15.21 -5.48 6.95
N ALA A 19 -15.18 -6.46 6.04
CA ALA A 19 -15.95 -7.70 6.14
C ALA A 19 -15.18 -8.83 6.85
N GLY A 20 -14.00 -8.57 7.41
CA GLY A 20 -13.18 -9.57 8.08
C GLY A 20 -12.38 -10.47 7.14
N ARG A 21 -12.38 -10.19 5.82
CA ARG A 21 -11.68 -11.00 4.83
C ARG A 21 -10.24 -10.51 4.67
N ARG A 22 -9.36 -11.44 4.31
CA ARG A 22 -7.95 -11.13 4.03
C ARG A 22 -7.85 -10.32 2.73
N ALA A 23 -7.19 -9.18 2.82
CA ALA A 23 -6.88 -8.26 1.74
C ALA A 23 -5.35 -8.18 1.57
N VAL A 24 -4.89 -7.86 0.35
CA VAL A 24 -3.48 -7.55 0.08
C VAL A 24 -3.39 -6.10 -0.36
N LEU A 25 -2.41 -5.38 0.19
CA LEU A 25 -1.95 -4.11 -0.37
C LEU A 25 -0.54 -4.34 -0.91
N THR A 26 -0.34 -3.99 -2.18
CA THR A 26 0.96 -4.04 -2.84
C THR A 26 1.45 -2.63 -3.12
N ILE A 27 2.73 -2.37 -2.89
CA ILE A 27 3.40 -1.09 -3.11
C ILE A 27 4.55 -1.34 -4.08
N ALA A 28 4.59 -0.61 -5.20
CA ALA A 28 5.66 -0.72 -6.19
C ALA A 28 6.18 0.66 -6.60
N VAL A 29 7.47 0.74 -6.95
CA VAL A 29 8.05 1.93 -7.59
C VAL A 29 7.94 1.79 -9.11
N ALA A 30 7.31 2.77 -9.77
CA ALA A 30 7.18 2.82 -11.23
C ALA A 30 7.64 4.20 -11.75
N GLY A 31 8.91 4.26 -12.17
CA GLY A 31 9.54 5.52 -12.57
C GLY A 31 9.63 6.50 -11.40
N ARG A 32 8.98 7.66 -11.53
CA ARG A 32 8.93 8.71 -10.47
C ARG A 32 7.70 8.61 -9.56
N HIS A 33 6.94 7.53 -9.66
CA HIS A 33 5.71 7.32 -8.91
C HIS A 33 5.79 6.10 -8.02
N LEU A 34 5.04 6.16 -6.92
CA LEU A 34 4.71 5.03 -6.07
C LEU A 34 3.31 4.54 -6.44
N VAL A 35 3.17 3.25 -6.72
CA VAL A 35 1.92 2.63 -7.16
C VAL A 35 1.43 1.70 -6.05
N LEU A 36 0.26 2.00 -5.51
CA LEU A 36 -0.45 1.15 -4.57
C LEU A 36 -1.52 0.36 -5.32
N THR A 37 -1.49 -0.96 -5.20
CA THR A 37 -2.56 -1.83 -5.72
C THR A 37 -3.38 -2.36 -4.56
N THR A 38 -4.66 -2.01 -4.53
CA THR A 38 -5.60 -2.49 -3.49
C THR A 38 -6.00 -3.94 -3.75
N ALA A 39 -6.64 -4.57 -2.76
CA ALA A 39 -7.14 -5.94 -2.89
C ALA A 39 -8.19 -6.11 -4.01
N ALA A 40 -8.87 -5.03 -4.40
CA ALA A 40 -9.81 -5.03 -5.54
C ALA A 40 -9.11 -4.86 -6.90
N GLY A 41 -7.77 -4.78 -6.93
CA GLY A 41 -6.98 -4.56 -8.14
C GLY A 41 -6.92 -3.10 -8.59
N ALA A 42 -7.53 -2.17 -7.86
CA ALA A 42 -7.46 -0.75 -8.18
C ALA A 42 -6.05 -0.21 -7.91
N GLN A 43 -5.53 0.61 -8.83
CA GLN A 43 -4.21 1.20 -8.71
C GLN A 43 -4.29 2.69 -8.39
N LEU A 44 -3.60 3.10 -7.35
CA LEU A 44 -3.40 4.51 -6.99
C LEU A 44 -1.95 4.87 -7.30
N ARG A 45 -1.75 5.93 -8.09
CA ARG A 45 -0.42 6.43 -8.46
C ARG A 45 -0.17 7.71 -7.67
N LEU A 46 0.93 7.73 -6.93
CA LEU A 46 1.33 8.84 -6.09
C LEU A 46 2.68 9.38 -6.57
N THR A 47 2.82 10.69 -6.59
CA THR A 47 4.11 11.37 -6.58
C THR A 47 4.80 11.20 -5.23
N ALA A 48 6.09 11.55 -5.16
CA ALA A 48 6.82 11.53 -3.89
C ALA A 48 6.17 12.42 -2.81
N THR A 49 5.66 13.60 -3.20
CA THR A 49 4.99 14.52 -2.29
C THR A 49 3.67 13.96 -1.76
N GLU A 50 2.82 13.40 -2.63
CA GLU A 50 1.55 12.80 -2.20
C GLU A 50 1.78 11.57 -1.30
N ALA A 51 2.82 10.78 -1.58
CA ALA A 51 3.21 9.66 -0.72
C ALA A 51 3.66 10.13 0.68
N ALA A 52 4.44 11.22 0.76
CA ALA A 52 4.85 11.79 2.05
C ALA A 52 3.64 12.27 2.86
N MET A 53 2.70 12.99 2.22
CA MET A 53 1.47 13.43 2.87
C MET A 53 0.60 12.27 3.38
N LEU A 54 0.51 11.18 2.60
CA LEU A 54 -0.22 9.99 3.03
C LEU A 54 0.40 9.38 4.30
N LEU A 55 1.74 9.30 4.37
CA LEU A 55 2.44 8.77 5.54
C LEU A 55 2.23 9.65 6.77
N GLU A 56 2.32 10.98 6.63
CA GLU A 56 2.06 11.93 7.72
C GLU A 56 0.63 11.80 8.26
N ASN A 57 -0.36 11.70 7.36
CA ASN A 57 -1.76 11.50 7.74
C ASN A 57 -1.98 10.17 8.47
N LEU A 58 -1.33 9.09 8.02
CA LEU A 58 -1.40 7.79 8.69
C LEU A 58 -0.77 7.84 10.09
N GLU A 59 0.39 8.47 10.24
CA GLU A 59 1.02 8.66 11.55
C GLU A 59 0.09 9.40 12.51
N CYS A 60 -0.48 10.53 12.07
CA CYS A 60 -1.45 11.30 12.86
C CYS A 60 -2.67 10.45 13.26
N ALA A 61 -3.26 9.72 12.32
CA ALA A 61 -4.40 8.85 12.58
C ALA A 61 -4.06 7.72 13.56
N THR A 62 -2.88 7.11 13.47
CA THR A 62 -2.46 6.06 14.42
C THR A 62 -2.28 6.59 15.83
N GLY A 63 -1.97 7.88 16.01
CA GLY A 63 -1.97 8.53 17.32
C GLY A 63 -3.34 8.54 18.01
N GLN A 64 -4.44 8.46 17.25
CA GLN A 64 -5.81 8.41 17.77
C GLN A 64 -6.29 7.00 18.14
N LEU A 65 -5.54 5.96 17.76
CA LEU A 65 -5.88 4.56 18.03
C LEU A 65 -5.29 4.04 19.36
N ARG A 66 -4.64 4.91 20.13
CA ARG A 66 -3.98 4.58 21.40
C ARG A 66 -4.86 4.90 22.60
#